data_AF-A0ABD5EQD8-F1
#
_entry.id   AF-A0ABD5EQD8-F1
#
_cell.length_a   1.000
_cell.length_b   1.000
_cell.length_c   1.000
_cell.angle_alpha   90.00
_cell.angle_beta   90.00
_cell.angle_gamma   90.00
#
_symmetry.space_group_name_H-M   'P 1'
#
loop_
_entity.id
_entity.type
_entity.pdbx_description
1 polymer ?
#
loop_
_entity_poly.entity_id
_entity_poly.type
_entity_poly.pdbx_seq_one_letter_code
_entity_poly.pdbx_strand_id
1 'polypeptide(L)'
;MQPLSEDLAQNRPGDAVRRKIRELQPNPVLRLVDWYRPRSEIFHWASGLRGEQITAKRLKRLRGHGWLTLHAVQWVTGTDIDHLAIGPAGVFSINSKRHPGKTVWYGDRAVTVNRAPTRHIAASQSEARRVARVLTTHCGFAVSVRPVISVVHAAKLTVKSADPPVLVVEVNHLDRVLSGLSPVLSTDQVSHIYEVARDARTWSG
;
A
#
# COMPACT_ATOMS: atom_id res chain seq x y z
N MET A 1 -7.63 19.84 13.81
CA MET A 1 -7.46 18.49 13.23
C MET A 1 -8.78 18.08 12.60
N GLN A 2 -8.80 17.65 11.33
CA GLN A 2 -10.02 17.04 10.76
C GLN A 2 -10.31 15.75 11.55
N PRO A 3 -11.57 15.47 11.93
CA PRO A 3 -11.91 14.19 12.54
C PRO A 3 -11.52 13.09 11.55
N LEU A 4 -10.74 12.11 12.03
CA LEU A 4 -10.50 10.89 11.27
C LEU A 4 -11.85 10.21 11.09
N SER A 5 -12.23 9.87 9.86
CA SER A 5 -13.43 9.08 9.62
C SER A 5 -13.33 7.80 10.44
N GLU A 6 -14.35 7.50 11.24
CA GLU A 6 -14.42 6.23 11.97
C GLU A 6 -14.45 5.04 10.99
N ASP A 7 -14.95 5.27 9.77
CA ASP A 7 -14.95 4.30 8.68
C ASP A 7 -13.91 4.67 7.61
N LEU A 8 -12.83 3.89 7.56
CA LEU A 8 -11.73 4.01 6.62
C LEU A 8 -12.11 3.60 5.19
N ALA A 9 -13.27 2.97 4.96
CA ALA A 9 -13.76 2.68 3.60
C ALA A 9 -14.04 3.96 2.80
N GLN A 10 -14.23 5.10 3.49
CA GLN A 10 -14.45 6.41 2.87
C GLN A 10 -13.15 7.06 2.38
N ASN A 11 -11.98 6.55 2.79
CA ASN A 11 -10.70 7.08 2.38
C ASN A 11 -10.49 6.92 0.87
N ARG A 12 -9.98 7.97 0.24
CA ARG A 12 -9.59 7.95 -1.16
C ARG A 12 -8.12 7.54 -1.29
N PRO A 13 -7.72 6.91 -2.41
CA PRO A 13 -6.32 6.65 -2.70
C PRO A 13 -5.47 7.92 -2.60
N GLY A 14 -4.39 7.88 -1.82
CA GLY A 14 -3.52 9.04 -1.61
C GLY A 14 -3.93 10.02 -0.53
N ASP A 15 -4.99 9.75 0.25
CA ASP A 15 -5.44 10.70 1.27
C ASP A 15 -4.40 10.94 2.37
N ALA A 16 -3.61 9.94 2.73
CA ALA A 16 -2.50 10.12 3.65
C ALA A 16 -1.42 11.06 3.10
N VAL A 17 -1.00 10.86 1.84
CA VAL A 17 -0.06 11.78 1.18
C VAL A 17 -0.64 13.18 1.07
N ARG A 18 -1.94 13.33 0.75
CA ARG A 18 -2.59 14.64 0.73
C ARG A 18 -2.60 15.30 2.11
N ARG A 19 -2.83 14.55 3.19
CA ARG A 19 -2.70 15.06 4.57
C ARG A 19 -1.27 15.53 4.84
N LYS A 20 -0.27 14.73 4.48
CA LYS A 20 1.14 15.08 4.70
C LYS A 20 1.59 16.32 3.93
N ILE A 21 1.18 16.44 2.66
CA ILE A 21 1.44 17.65 1.85
C ILE A 21 0.77 18.88 2.50
N ARG A 22 -0.45 18.74 3.05
CA ARG A 22 -1.13 19.85 3.76
C ARG A 22 -0.40 20.27 5.03
N GLU A 23 0.13 19.32 5.79
CA GLU A 23 0.93 19.59 6.99
C GLU A 23 2.25 20.29 6.66
N LEU A 24 2.96 19.81 5.63
CA LEU A 24 4.25 20.37 5.23
C LEU A 24 4.14 21.79 4.67
N GLN A 25 3.09 22.09 3.90
CA GLN A 25 2.81 23.43 3.39
C GLN A 25 1.32 23.75 3.45
N PRO A 26 0.85 24.49 4.48
CA PRO A 26 -0.56 24.84 4.65
C PRO A 26 -1.06 25.85 3.61
N ASN A 27 -0.17 26.68 3.04
CA ASN A 27 -0.52 27.66 2.02
C ASN A 27 -0.77 26.99 0.65
N PRO A 28 -1.98 27.12 0.07
CA PRO A 28 -2.35 26.44 -1.18
C PRO A 28 -1.58 26.94 -2.41
N VAL A 29 -1.17 28.21 -2.44
CA VAL A 29 -0.43 28.82 -3.56
C VAL A 29 1.01 28.31 -3.58
N LEU A 30 1.69 28.35 -2.43
CA LEU A 30 3.06 27.83 -2.31
C LEU A 30 3.13 26.32 -2.56
N ARG A 31 2.12 25.58 -2.09
CA ARG A 31 1.98 24.15 -2.38
C ARG A 31 1.88 23.84 -3.88
N LEU A 32 1.17 24.66 -4.65
CA LEU A 32 1.06 24.50 -6.10
C LEU A 32 2.39 24.82 -6.78
N VAL A 33 3.12 25.83 -6.32
CA VAL A 33 4.46 26.17 -6.82
C VAL A 33 5.44 25.03 -6.56
N ASP A 34 5.48 24.50 -5.34
CA ASP A 34 6.38 23.41 -4.97
C ASP A 34 6.03 22.09 -5.67
N TRP A 35 4.77 21.91 -6.08
CA TRP A 35 4.33 20.76 -6.88
C TRP A 35 5.05 20.66 -8.22
N TYR A 36 5.40 21.80 -8.84
CA TYR A 36 6.09 21.86 -10.13
C TYR A 36 7.60 22.06 -9.99
N ARG A 37 8.09 22.40 -8.79
CA ARG A 37 9.53 22.63 -8.53
C ARG A 37 10.26 21.29 -8.33
N PRO A 38 11.12 20.86 -9.28
CA PRO A 38 11.89 19.64 -9.11
C PRO A 38 12.80 19.77 -7.87
N ARG A 39 12.93 18.69 -7.08
CA ARG A 39 13.69 18.62 -5.80
C ARG A 39 13.02 19.23 -4.56
N SER A 40 11.82 19.79 -4.66
CA SER A 40 11.05 20.12 -3.45
C SER A 40 10.55 18.83 -2.77
N GLU A 41 10.37 18.87 -1.46
CA GLU A 41 9.79 17.76 -0.72
C GLU A 41 8.37 17.42 -1.24
N ILE A 42 7.59 18.46 -1.60
CA ILE A 42 6.24 18.32 -2.16
C ILE A 42 6.25 17.65 -3.52
N PHE A 43 7.24 17.90 -4.38
CA PHE A 43 7.37 17.20 -5.65
C PHE A 43 7.54 15.69 -5.44
N HIS A 44 8.32 15.29 -4.45
CA HIS A 44 8.49 13.87 -4.08
C HIS A 44 7.17 13.27 -3.57
N TRP A 45 6.47 13.97 -2.69
CA TRP A 45 5.14 13.56 -2.22
C TRP A 45 4.10 13.50 -3.35
N ALA A 46 4.07 14.47 -4.26
CA ALA A 46 3.18 14.49 -5.43
C ALA A 46 3.48 13.33 -6.39
N SER A 47 4.75 12.96 -6.56
CA SER A 47 5.14 11.76 -7.30
C SER A 47 4.64 10.49 -6.60
N GLY A 48 4.75 10.41 -5.27
CA GLY A 48 4.20 9.31 -4.46
C GLY A 48 2.68 9.16 -4.64
N LEU A 49 1.94 10.27 -4.53
CA LEU A 49 0.49 10.32 -4.72
C LEU A 49 0.05 9.75 -6.09
N ARG A 50 0.77 10.06 -7.17
CA ARG A 50 0.49 9.48 -8.48
C ARG A 50 0.69 7.97 -8.49
N GLY A 51 1.72 7.49 -7.79
CA GLY A 51 1.98 6.05 -7.61
C GLY A 51 0.78 5.35 -6.97
N GLU A 52 0.33 5.85 -5.82
CA GLU A 52 -0.83 5.31 -5.09
C GLU A 52 -2.11 5.33 -5.91
N GLN A 53 -2.38 6.42 -6.63
CA GLN A 53 -3.57 6.49 -7.50
C GLN A 53 -3.54 5.45 -8.63
N ILE A 54 -2.37 5.20 -9.23
CA ILE A 54 -2.21 4.20 -10.29
C ILE A 54 -2.38 2.79 -9.72
N THR A 55 -1.77 2.50 -8.57
CA THR A 55 -1.94 1.23 -7.86
C THR A 55 -3.41 1.00 -7.51
N ALA A 56 -4.09 1.98 -6.91
CA ALA A 56 -5.50 1.85 -6.54
C ALA A 56 -6.42 1.62 -7.75
N LYS A 57 -6.14 2.22 -8.91
CA LYS A 57 -6.87 1.94 -10.16
C LYS A 57 -6.79 0.46 -10.55
N ARG A 58 -5.64 -0.19 -10.32
CA ARG A 58 -5.46 -1.62 -10.59
C ARG A 58 -6.18 -2.47 -9.55
N LEU A 59 -6.04 -2.13 -8.27
CA LEU A 59 -6.75 -2.81 -7.19
C LEU A 59 -8.28 -2.76 -7.34
N LYS A 60 -8.84 -1.66 -7.86
CA LYS A 60 -10.29 -1.55 -8.13
C LYS A 60 -10.81 -2.65 -9.06
N ARG A 61 -9.99 -3.18 -9.98
CA ARG A 61 -10.38 -4.25 -10.90
C ARG A 61 -10.56 -5.60 -10.21
N LEU A 62 -10.00 -5.77 -9.01
CA LEU A 62 -10.17 -6.96 -8.21
C LEU A 62 -11.56 -7.08 -7.58
N ARG A 63 -12.35 -6.00 -7.52
CA ARG A 63 -13.69 -6.02 -6.90
C ARG A 63 -14.61 -7.10 -7.48
N GLY A 64 -14.54 -7.32 -8.80
CA GLY A 64 -15.32 -8.37 -9.47
C GLY A 64 -14.89 -9.81 -9.13
N HIS A 65 -13.77 -9.98 -8.45
CA HIS A 65 -13.19 -11.27 -8.07
C HIS A 65 -13.29 -11.52 -6.55
N GLY A 66 -14.20 -10.83 -5.86
CA GLY A 66 -14.42 -10.98 -4.42
C GLY A 66 -13.40 -10.25 -3.53
N TRP A 67 -12.71 -9.23 -4.06
CA TRP A 67 -11.76 -8.44 -3.28
C TRP A 67 -12.35 -7.12 -2.80
N LEU A 68 -11.96 -6.74 -1.60
CA LEU A 68 -12.27 -5.47 -0.96
C LEU A 68 -10.96 -4.74 -0.65
N THR A 69 -10.95 -3.42 -0.80
CA THR A 69 -9.74 -2.61 -0.67
C THR A 69 -9.97 -1.41 0.19
N LEU A 70 -9.05 -1.14 1.12
CA LEU A 70 -8.98 0.08 1.91
C LEU A 70 -7.75 0.88 1.49
N HIS A 71 -7.81 2.19 1.70
CA HIS A 71 -6.75 3.12 1.32
C HIS A 71 -6.39 4.03 2.49
N ALA A 72 -5.12 4.46 2.56
CA ALA A 72 -4.64 5.38 3.57
C ALA A 72 -5.03 4.97 5.00
N VAL A 73 -4.88 3.67 5.31
CA VAL A 73 -5.22 3.10 6.62
C VAL A 73 -4.23 3.64 7.64
N GLN A 74 -4.71 4.42 8.59
CA GLN A 74 -3.87 5.22 9.46
C GLN A 74 -3.68 4.55 10.82
N TRP A 75 -2.42 4.40 11.23
CA TRP A 75 -2.05 4.03 12.58
C TRP A 75 -2.23 5.23 13.52
N VAL A 76 -2.59 4.96 14.78
CA VAL A 76 -2.59 6.01 15.84
C VAL A 76 -1.22 6.67 16.01
N THR A 77 -0.13 5.97 15.69
CA THR A 77 1.24 6.51 15.69
C THR A 77 1.52 7.55 14.59
N GLY A 78 0.56 7.81 13.69
CA GLY A 78 0.67 8.80 12.62
C GLY A 78 1.25 8.30 11.30
N THR A 79 1.74 7.06 11.26
CA THR A 79 2.11 6.35 10.02
C THR A 79 0.88 5.77 9.34
N ASP A 80 0.95 5.53 8.04
CA ASP A 80 -0.16 4.97 7.27
C ASP A 80 0.28 3.85 6.33
N ILE A 81 -0.69 3.02 5.96
CA ILE A 81 -0.58 1.98 4.93
C ILE A 81 -1.28 2.51 3.68
N ASP A 82 -0.55 2.58 2.56
CA ASP A 82 -1.10 3.13 1.31
C ASP A 82 -2.39 2.39 0.91
N HIS A 83 -2.34 1.06 0.85
CA HIS A 83 -3.48 0.21 0.54
C HIS A 83 -3.47 -1.12 1.29
N LEU A 84 -4.65 -1.56 1.70
CA LEU A 84 -4.90 -2.91 2.21
C LEU A 84 -5.88 -3.61 1.26
N ALA A 85 -5.46 -4.71 0.63
CA ALA A 85 -6.32 -5.52 -0.21
C ALA A 85 -6.67 -6.82 0.51
N ILE A 86 -7.96 -7.13 0.60
CA ILE A 86 -8.51 -8.28 1.33
C ILE A 86 -9.33 -9.07 0.31
N GLY A 87 -8.98 -10.33 0.10
CA GLY A 87 -9.70 -11.16 -0.86
C GLY A 87 -9.45 -12.65 -0.63
N PRO A 88 -9.92 -13.50 -1.55
CA PRO A 88 -9.89 -14.95 -1.36
C PRO A 88 -8.50 -15.50 -1.08
N ALA A 89 -7.45 -14.92 -1.66
CA ALA A 89 -6.06 -15.35 -1.47
C ALA A 89 -5.40 -14.83 -0.18
N GLY A 90 -6.13 -14.13 0.69
CA GLY A 90 -5.63 -13.57 1.94
C GLY A 90 -5.67 -12.04 2.00
N VAL A 91 -4.90 -11.48 2.95
CA VAL A 91 -4.75 -10.04 3.15
C VAL A 91 -3.39 -9.57 2.65
N PHE A 92 -3.33 -8.41 2.01
CA PHE A 92 -2.13 -7.85 1.41
C PHE A 92 -1.94 -6.41 1.82
N SER A 93 -0.81 -6.09 2.47
CA SER A 93 -0.37 -4.71 2.72
C SER A 93 0.44 -4.24 1.54
N ILE A 94 -0.04 -3.22 0.82
CA ILE A 94 0.50 -2.83 -0.48
C ILE A 94 1.05 -1.41 -0.39
N ASN A 95 2.35 -1.27 -0.63
CA ASN A 95 3.00 0.03 -0.75
C ASN A 95 3.29 0.37 -2.22
N SER A 96 3.03 1.60 -2.63
CA SER A 96 3.24 2.10 -3.98
C SER A 96 4.59 2.81 -4.12
N LYS A 97 5.50 2.25 -4.92
CA LYS A 97 6.82 2.83 -5.20
C LYS A 97 6.93 3.29 -6.65
N ARG A 98 6.86 4.60 -6.85
CA ARG A 98 6.99 5.23 -8.18
C ARG A 98 8.46 5.52 -8.51
N HIS A 99 8.95 4.89 -9.58
CA HIS A 99 10.36 4.92 -9.98
C HIS A 99 10.53 5.25 -11.48
N PRO A 100 10.08 6.43 -11.95
CA PRO A 100 10.06 6.77 -13.37
C PRO A 100 11.46 6.69 -13.98
N GLY A 101 11.62 5.89 -15.04
CA GLY A 101 12.89 5.76 -15.78
C GLY A 101 14.00 5.01 -15.03
N LYS A 102 13.72 4.45 -13.85
CA LYS A 102 14.73 3.73 -13.05
C LYS A 102 14.63 2.22 -13.26
N THR A 103 15.74 1.54 -13.06
CA THR A 103 15.79 0.07 -13.00
C THR A 103 15.64 -0.37 -11.55
N VAL A 104 14.66 -1.24 -11.30
CA VAL A 104 14.42 -1.85 -9.99
C VAL A 104 14.82 -3.32 -10.09
N TRP A 105 15.67 -3.75 -9.16
CA TRP A 105 16.11 -5.14 -9.08
C TRP A 105 15.80 -5.70 -7.70
N TYR A 106 15.21 -6.89 -7.68
CA TYR A 106 14.94 -7.67 -6.48
C TYR A 106 15.67 -9.01 -6.58
N GLY A 107 16.61 -9.23 -5.66
CA GLY A 107 17.20 -10.54 -5.43
C GLY A 107 16.92 -11.05 -4.04
N ASP A 108 17.49 -12.21 -3.71
CA ASP A 108 17.12 -12.98 -2.52
C ASP A 108 17.36 -12.25 -1.18
N ARG A 109 18.24 -11.24 -1.17
CA ARG A 109 18.64 -10.51 0.05
C ARG A 109 18.36 -9.01 0.02
N ALA A 110 18.02 -8.42 -1.13
CA ALA A 110 17.83 -6.97 -1.23
C ALA A 110 17.02 -6.53 -2.47
N VAL A 111 16.28 -5.42 -2.30
CA VAL A 111 15.85 -4.56 -3.43
C VAL A 111 16.92 -3.51 -3.65
N THR A 112 17.36 -3.34 -4.90
CA THR A 112 18.12 -2.17 -5.32
C THR A 112 17.34 -1.34 -6.34
N VAL A 113 17.50 -0.02 -6.27
CA VAL A 113 16.98 0.94 -7.26
C VAL A 113 18.18 1.63 -7.87
N ASN A 114 18.39 1.46 -9.17
CA ASN A 114 19.63 1.88 -9.85
C ASN A 114 20.91 1.43 -9.10
N ARG A 115 20.94 0.16 -8.65
CA ARG A 115 22.03 -0.48 -7.88
C ARG A 115 22.25 0.04 -6.45
N ALA A 116 21.48 1.01 -5.97
CA ALA A 116 21.51 1.43 -4.57
C ALA A 116 20.58 0.55 -3.72
N PRO A 117 21.04 -0.04 -2.59
CA PRO A 117 20.22 -0.86 -1.73
C PRO A 117 19.12 -0.03 -1.05
N THR A 118 17.98 -0.66 -0.77
CA THR A 118 16.85 -0.01 -0.10
C THR A 118 16.38 -0.81 1.12
N ARG A 119 15.81 -0.12 2.10
CA ARG A 119 15.22 -0.73 3.30
C ARG A 119 13.75 -1.14 3.13
N HIS A 120 13.22 -1.09 1.90
CA HIS A 120 11.80 -1.28 1.62
C HIS A 120 11.29 -2.66 2.04
N ILE A 121 12.10 -3.70 1.88
CA ILE A 121 11.71 -5.07 2.24
C ILE A 121 11.48 -5.24 3.73
N ALA A 122 12.46 -4.83 4.54
CA ALA A 122 12.36 -4.93 5.99
C ALA A 122 11.17 -4.09 6.51
N ALA A 123 10.98 -2.89 5.97
CA ALA A 123 9.86 -2.02 6.33
C ALA A 123 8.50 -2.67 5.99
N SER A 124 8.32 -3.15 4.75
CA SER A 124 7.07 -3.80 4.33
C SER A 124 6.78 -5.08 5.12
N GLN A 125 7.79 -5.89 5.45
CA GLN A 125 7.60 -7.07 6.29
C GLN A 125 7.16 -6.69 7.71
N SER A 126 7.81 -5.71 8.33
CA SER A 126 7.45 -5.25 9.67
C SER A 126 6.03 -4.67 9.72
N GLU A 127 5.64 -3.91 8.70
CA GLU A 127 4.28 -3.40 8.54
C GLU A 127 3.28 -4.55 8.39
N ALA A 128 3.49 -5.49 7.47
CA ALA A 128 2.60 -6.64 7.28
C ALA A 128 2.46 -7.48 8.56
N ARG A 129 3.55 -7.71 9.30
CA ARG A 129 3.48 -8.39 10.61
C ARG A 129 2.66 -7.60 11.62
N ARG A 130 2.76 -6.27 11.64
CA ARG A 130 1.95 -5.41 12.52
C ARG A 130 0.47 -5.49 12.16
N VAL A 131 0.13 -5.37 10.88
CA VAL A 131 -1.24 -5.53 10.37
C VAL A 131 -1.79 -6.91 10.73
N ALA A 132 -1.02 -7.99 10.52
CA ALA A 132 -1.43 -9.35 10.81
C ALA A 132 -1.78 -9.54 12.29
N ARG A 133 -0.96 -9.00 13.20
CA ARG A 133 -1.24 -9.05 14.65
C ARG A 133 -2.56 -8.37 14.99
N VAL A 134 -2.74 -7.14 14.54
CA VAL A 134 -3.96 -6.35 14.81
C VAL A 134 -5.20 -7.04 14.27
N LEU A 135 -5.18 -7.45 13.00
CA LEU A 135 -6.33 -8.14 12.40
C LEU A 135 -6.59 -9.48 13.09
N THR A 136 -5.56 -10.24 13.47
CA THR A 136 -5.74 -11.50 14.21
C THR A 136 -6.45 -11.27 15.55
N THR A 137 -6.01 -10.26 16.30
CA THR A 137 -6.62 -9.91 17.59
C THR A 137 -8.08 -9.52 17.44
N HIS A 138 -8.40 -8.64 16.49
CA HIS A 138 -9.77 -8.12 16.33
C HIS A 138 -10.71 -9.05 15.57
N CYS A 139 -10.19 -9.92 14.69
CA CYS A 139 -11.02 -10.89 13.96
C CYS A 139 -11.33 -12.14 14.80
N GLY A 140 -10.51 -12.46 15.82
CA GLY A 140 -10.66 -13.66 16.65
C GLY A 140 -10.13 -14.95 16.01
N PHE A 141 -9.41 -14.85 14.88
CA PHE A 141 -8.74 -15.97 14.22
C PHE A 141 -7.46 -15.50 13.53
N ALA A 142 -6.57 -16.43 13.17
CA ALA A 142 -5.29 -16.11 12.53
C ALA A 142 -5.49 -15.46 11.15
N VAL A 143 -5.04 -14.22 10.99
CA VAL A 143 -5.06 -13.48 9.72
C VAL A 143 -3.64 -13.32 9.21
N SER A 144 -3.32 -14.02 8.12
CA SER A 144 -2.03 -13.87 7.43
C SER A 144 -2.06 -12.65 6.50
N VAL A 145 -1.03 -11.79 6.62
CA VAL A 145 -0.86 -10.61 5.78
C VAL A 145 0.43 -10.71 4.98
N ARG A 146 0.33 -10.62 3.66
CA ARG A 146 1.46 -10.66 2.74
C ARG A 146 1.87 -9.24 2.33
N PRO A 147 3.14 -8.84 2.51
CA PRO A 147 3.61 -7.54 2.03
C PRO A 147 3.78 -7.52 0.51
N VAL A 148 3.36 -6.43 -0.12
CA VAL A 148 3.48 -6.19 -1.56
C VAL A 148 4.09 -4.82 -1.82
N ILE A 149 5.03 -4.76 -2.76
CA ILE A 149 5.55 -3.51 -3.32
C ILE A 149 5.04 -3.41 -4.76
N SER A 150 4.12 -2.47 -5.00
CA SER A 150 3.64 -2.10 -6.33
C SER A 150 4.61 -1.11 -6.96
N VAL A 151 5.35 -1.56 -7.98
CA VAL A 151 6.34 -0.76 -8.70
C VAL A 151 5.67 -0.02 -9.85
N VAL A 152 5.71 1.31 -9.82
CA VAL A 152 5.04 2.18 -10.79
C VAL A 152 6.06 2.90 -11.67
N HIS A 153 5.92 2.74 -12.99
CA HIS A 153 6.72 3.41 -14.04
C HIS A 153 8.24 3.13 -13.99
N ALA A 154 8.68 2.02 -13.40
CA ALA A 154 10.05 1.57 -13.59
C ALA A 154 10.32 1.30 -15.06
N ALA A 155 11.52 1.63 -15.55
CA ALA A 155 11.94 1.28 -16.91
C ALA A 155 12.15 -0.23 -17.06
N LYS A 156 12.54 -0.89 -15.96
CA LYS A 156 12.73 -2.33 -15.88
C LYS A 156 12.56 -2.79 -14.44
N LEU A 157 11.74 -3.82 -14.21
CA LEU A 157 11.74 -4.61 -12.99
C LEU A 157 12.39 -5.97 -13.26
N THR A 158 13.25 -6.43 -12.36
CA THR A 158 13.81 -7.78 -12.41
C THR A 158 13.71 -8.42 -11.04
N VAL A 159 12.90 -9.47 -10.93
CA VAL A 159 12.72 -10.27 -9.71
C VAL A 159 13.40 -11.61 -9.95
N LYS A 160 14.47 -11.90 -9.20
CA LYS A 160 15.25 -13.15 -9.36
C LYS A 160 14.84 -14.25 -8.38
N SER A 161 14.11 -13.92 -7.33
CA SER A 161 13.70 -14.87 -6.30
C SER A 161 12.37 -15.54 -6.68
N ALA A 162 12.32 -16.87 -6.62
CA ALA A 162 11.12 -17.64 -6.96
C ALA A 162 10.01 -17.54 -5.92
N ASP A 163 10.36 -17.37 -4.64
CA ASP A 163 9.42 -17.17 -3.53
C ASP A 163 9.87 -16.00 -2.64
N PRO A 164 9.64 -14.76 -3.09
CA PRO A 164 10.15 -13.60 -2.38
C PRO A 164 9.33 -13.35 -1.09
N PRO A 165 9.96 -13.10 0.08
CA PRO A 165 9.24 -12.79 1.32
C PRO A 165 8.42 -11.48 1.25
N VAL A 166 8.62 -10.67 0.20
CA VAL A 166 7.78 -9.54 -0.18
C VAL A 166 7.50 -9.65 -1.67
N LEU A 167 6.22 -9.61 -2.04
CA LEU A 167 5.84 -9.69 -3.44
C LEU A 167 6.13 -8.35 -4.13
N VAL A 168 7.11 -8.31 -5.04
CA VAL A 168 7.44 -7.11 -5.80
C VAL A 168 6.85 -7.25 -7.20
N VAL A 169 5.85 -6.42 -7.53
CA VAL A 169 5.08 -6.55 -8.77
C VAL A 169 5.07 -5.22 -9.52
N GLU A 170 5.20 -5.27 -10.85
CA GLU A 170 4.87 -4.11 -11.66
C GLU A 170 3.38 -3.81 -11.55
N VAL A 171 3.02 -2.53 -11.38
CA VAL A 171 1.64 -2.12 -11.16
C VAL A 171 0.67 -2.61 -12.25
N ASN A 172 1.14 -2.79 -13.47
CA ASN A 172 0.32 -3.26 -14.59
C ASN A 172 -0.10 -4.72 -14.50
N HIS A 173 0.61 -5.52 -13.70
CA HIS A 173 0.33 -6.94 -13.45
C HIS A 173 -0.27 -7.20 -12.07
N LEU A 174 -0.37 -6.18 -11.22
CA LEU A 174 -0.78 -6.31 -9.83
C LEU A 174 -2.15 -7.00 -9.66
N ASP A 175 -3.15 -6.57 -10.43
CA ASP A 175 -4.49 -7.15 -10.43
C ASP A 175 -4.44 -8.63 -10.82
N ARG A 176 -3.82 -8.95 -11.96
CA ARG A 176 -3.72 -10.34 -12.44
C ARG A 176 -2.97 -11.25 -11.48
N VAL A 177 -1.87 -10.77 -10.90
CA VAL A 177 -1.06 -11.55 -9.96
C VAL A 177 -1.87 -11.86 -8.71
N LEU A 178 -2.51 -10.86 -8.09
CA LEU A 178 -3.29 -11.09 -6.86
C LEU A 178 -4.50 -11.98 -7.11
N SER A 179 -5.27 -11.74 -8.17
CA SER A 179 -6.45 -12.57 -8.49
C SER A 179 -6.11 -14.01 -8.88
N GLY A 180 -4.88 -14.27 -9.36
CA GLY A 180 -4.41 -15.59 -9.76
C GLY A 180 -3.85 -16.44 -8.62
N LEU A 181 -3.73 -15.89 -7.40
CA LEU A 181 -3.29 -16.64 -6.24
C LEU A 181 -4.40 -17.58 -5.74
N SER A 182 -4.01 -18.76 -5.24
CA SER A 182 -4.95 -19.74 -4.72
C SER A 182 -5.77 -19.17 -3.55
N PRO A 183 -7.09 -19.42 -3.52
CA PRO A 183 -7.93 -18.99 -2.41
C PRO A 183 -7.61 -19.76 -1.13
N VAL A 184 -7.59 -19.05 -0.01
CA VAL A 184 -7.35 -19.56 1.36
C VAL A 184 -8.36 -19.02 2.37
N LEU A 185 -9.15 -18.00 2.01
CA LEU A 185 -10.21 -17.42 2.83
C LEU A 185 -11.57 -17.64 2.17
N SER A 186 -12.59 -17.91 2.98
CA SER A 186 -13.99 -17.90 2.54
C SER A 186 -14.49 -16.46 2.32
N THR A 187 -15.60 -16.31 1.59
CA THR A 187 -16.26 -15.01 1.38
C THR A 187 -16.67 -14.36 2.70
N ASP A 188 -17.12 -15.15 3.69
CA ASP A 188 -17.48 -14.64 5.01
C ASP A 188 -16.25 -14.15 5.78
N GLN A 189 -15.13 -14.88 5.72
CA GLN A 189 -13.88 -14.44 6.33
C GLN A 189 -13.36 -13.14 5.69
N VAL A 190 -13.42 -13.03 4.35
CA VAL A 190 -13.05 -11.79 3.63
C VAL A 190 -13.90 -10.62 4.11
N SER A 191 -15.21 -10.82 4.21
CA SER A 191 -16.15 -9.78 4.64
C SER A 191 -15.91 -9.37 6.09
N HIS A 192 -15.74 -10.33 7.00
CA HIS A 192 -15.44 -10.07 8.41
C HIS A 192 -14.13 -9.31 8.60
N ILE A 193 -13.05 -9.74 7.93
CA ILE A 193 -11.76 -9.05 7.99
C ILE A 193 -11.90 -7.62 7.47
N TYR A 194 -12.67 -7.41 6.40
CA TYR A 194 -12.90 -6.07 5.86
C TYR A 194 -13.67 -5.16 6.84
N GLU A 195 -14.73 -5.67 7.47
CA GLU A 195 -15.52 -4.92 8.46
C GLU A 195 -14.68 -4.56 9.71
N VAL A 196 -13.79 -5.45 10.14
CA VAL A 196 -12.83 -5.15 11.20
C VAL A 196 -11.80 -4.11 10.74
N ALA A 197 -11.26 -4.26 9.52
CA ALA A 197 -10.18 -3.42 9.01
C ALA A 197 -10.65 -1.99 8.69
N ARG A 198 -11.92 -1.79 8.32
CA ARG A 198 -12.46 -0.47 7.99
C ARG A 198 -12.72 0.39 9.22
N ASP A 199 -12.86 -0.19 10.41
CA ASP A 199 -13.01 0.57 11.66
C ASP A 199 -11.66 1.21 12.04
N ALA A 200 -11.61 2.54 12.12
CA ALA A 200 -10.41 3.27 12.49
C ALA A 200 -9.88 2.88 13.89
N ARG A 201 -10.75 2.45 14.80
CA ARG A 201 -10.40 2.05 16.17
C ARG A 201 -9.56 0.77 16.22
N THR A 202 -9.67 -0.09 15.21
CA THR A 202 -8.84 -1.30 15.06
C THR A 202 -7.34 -0.96 15.02
N TRP A 203 -6.96 0.21 14.50
CA TRP A 203 -5.57 0.59 14.25
C TRP A 203 -4.90 1.34 15.41
N SER A 204 -5.46 1.19 16.62
CA SER A 204 -4.96 1.80 17.86
C SER A 204 -3.90 0.97 18.61
N GLY A 205 -3.70 -0.29 18.22
CA GLY A 205 -2.78 -1.25 18.85
C GLY A 205 -1.41 -1.46 18.17
#